data_AF-A0A961PZV3-F1
#
_entry.id   AF-A0A961PZV3-F1
#
_cell.length_a   1.000
_cell.length_b   1.000
_cell.length_c   1.000
_cell.angle_alpha   90.00
_cell.angle_beta   90.00
_cell.angle_gamma   90.00
#
_symmetry.space_group_name_H-M   'P 1'
#
loop_
_entity.id
_entity.type
_entity.pdbx_description
1 polymer ?
#
loop_
_entity_poly.entity_id
_entity_poly.type
_entity_poly.pdbx_seq_one_letter_code
_entity_poly.pdbx_strand_id
1 'polypeptide(L)'
;MPMLPIPAFVSIVLGYLALRSLLSGGRPLLVMLLAACAGQSLLVALVGGYALEGLRPALPVSATLIPPLAWITFRDALVRRATLRDALPHAAAPAFTLICRLFAPQTLDLVVPLVFLAYGVAILWQLYRVSEAPLARLEAGGMPVLIWKALGWALIASAIGDGLIALALRGGHAGWAGWLITLSSSLALLFVGLLSVSPEATGPDDEARGTAEPELSNAEIAENAGILARLDGLLRREEAHLDPNLTLARLARRLHLPEKRLSAAVNRATGENVSRHVNLWRIRHACKLIEGGASVTEAMLASGFNTKSNFNREFRRVTGAAPSQWATVAHGSATEPAIADPDRSFRAR
;
A
#
# COMPACT_ATOMS: atom_id res chain seq x y z
N MET A 1 -39.65 -13.02 6.46
CA MET A 1 -38.35 -13.62 6.84
C MET A 1 -37.42 -12.48 7.23
N PRO A 2 -36.67 -12.54 8.34
CA PRO A 2 -35.73 -11.48 8.68
C PRO A 2 -34.63 -11.46 7.62
N MET A 3 -34.77 -10.57 6.64
CA MET A 3 -33.79 -10.40 5.57
C MET A 3 -32.64 -9.59 6.15
N LEU A 4 -31.46 -10.18 6.23
CA LEU A 4 -30.28 -9.47 6.73
C LEU A 4 -29.97 -8.33 5.76
N PRO A 5 -30.01 -7.05 6.18
CA PRO A 5 -29.75 -5.95 5.27
C PRO A 5 -28.32 -6.04 4.75
N ILE A 6 -28.09 -5.71 3.47
CA ILE A 6 -26.77 -5.80 2.81
C ILE A 6 -25.63 -5.18 3.66
N PRO A 7 -25.80 -4.01 4.31
CA PRO A 7 -24.74 -3.44 5.16
C PRO A 7 -24.40 -4.28 6.40
N ALA A 8 -25.32 -5.11 6.90
CA ALA A 8 -25.01 -6.03 8.01
C ALA A 8 -24.07 -7.15 7.56
N PHE A 9 -24.26 -7.68 6.34
CA PHE A 9 -23.35 -8.67 5.77
C PHE A 9 -21.95 -8.08 5.55
N VAL A 10 -21.88 -6.88 4.97
CA VAL A 10 -20.61 -6.15 4.76
C VAL A 10 -19.89 -5.89 6.09
N SER A 11 -20.62 -5.53 7.14
CA SER A 11 -20.05 -5.36 8.49
C SER A 11 -19.41 -6.65 9.02
N ILE A 12 -20.05 -7.80 8.83
CA ILE A 12 -19.54 -9.10 9.31
C ILE A 12 -18.24 -9.45 8.58
N VAL A 13 -18.22 -9.31 7.25
CA VAL A 13 -17.02 -9.59 6.44
C VAL A 13 -15.87 -8.68 6.85
N LEU A 14 -16.09 -7.37 6.94
CA LEU A 14 -15.06 -6.41 7.32
C LEU A 14 -14.60 -6.60 8.77
N GLY A 15 -15.52 -6.94 9.68
CA GLY A 15 -15.19 -7.26 11.07
C GLY A 15 -14.34 -8.53 11.19
N TYR A 16 -14.66 -9.57 10.43
CA TYR A 16 -13.84 -10.78 10.34
C TYR A 16 -12.43 -10.47 9.80
N LEU A 17 -12.31 -9.67 8.74
CA LEU A 17 -11.02 -9.25 8.20
C LEU A 17 -10.20 -8.43 9.20
N ALA A 18 -10.86 -7.52 9.94
CA ALA A 18 -10.21 -6.75 11.00
C ALA A 18 -9.69 -7.67 12.12
N LEU A 19 -10.50 -8.63 12.57
CA LEU A 19 -10.11 -9.60 13.60
C LEU A 19 -8.99 -10.51 13.14
N ARG A 20 -9.09 -11.08 11.93
CA ARG A 20 -8.04 -11.91 11.33
C ARG A 20 -6.72 -11.13 11.22
N SER A 21 -6.78 -9.88 10.75
CA SER A 21 -5.61 -9.00 10.66
C SER A 21 -5.04 -8.63 12.04
N LEU A 22 -5.85 -8.59 13.09
CA LEU A 22 -5.37 -8.34 14.44
C LEU A 22 -4.66 -9.58 15.00
N LEU A 23 -5.25 -10.76 14.84
CA LEU A 23 -4.71 -12.03 15.33
C LEU A 23 -3.42 -12.46 14.60
N SER A 24 -3.26 -12.08 13.34
CA SER A 24 -2.05 -12.36 12.56
C SER A 24 -0.90 -11.34 12.78
N GLY A 25 -1.04 -10.41 13.74
CA GLY A 25 -0.04 -9.37 13.97
C GLY A 25 0.05 -8.35 12.82
N GLY A 26 -1.05 -8.15 12.09
CA GLY A 26 -1.15 -7.20 10.99
C GLY A 26 -1.00 -5.74 11.43
N ARG A 27 -0.97 -4.83 10.45
CA ARG A 27 -0.72 -3.41 10.71
C ARG A 27 -1.87 -2.80 11.53
N PRO A 28 -1.60 -2.13 12.67
CA PRO A 28 -2.66 -1.66 13.56
C PRO A 28 -3.57 -0.62 12.89
N LEU A 29 -3.01 0.24 12.03
CA LEU A 29 -3.79 1.24 11.30
C LEU A 29 -4.76 0.60 10.30
N LEU A 30 -4.36 -0.50 9.65
CA LEU A 30 -5.22 -1.23 8.73
C LEU A 30 -6.41 -1.86 9.48
N VAL A 31 -6.14 -2.44 10.65
CA VAL A 31 -7.19 -2.97 11.54
C VAL A 31 -8.15 -1.85 11.94
N MET A 32 -7.65 -0.66 12.29
CA MET A 32 -8.49 0.50 12.63
C MET A 32 -9.38 0.94 11.47
N LEU A 33 -8.86 0.99 10.24
CA LEU A 33 -9.65 1.32 9.05
C LEU A 33 -10.75 0.26 8.80
N LEU A 34 -10.39 -1.03 8.83
CA LEU A 34 -11.35 -2.12 8.62
C LEU A 34 -12.44 -2.12 9.69
N ALA A 35 -12.06 -1.89 10.96
CA ALA A 35 -12.99 -1.75 12.07
C ALA A 35 -13.92 -0.53 11.92
N ALA A 36 -13.40 0.61 11.47
CA ALA A 36 -14.19 1.81 11.22
C ALA A 36 -15.21 1.59 10.08
N CYS A 37 -14.80 0.94 8.98
CA CYS A 37 -15.70 0.58 7.88
C CYS A 37 -16.76 -0.44 8.32
N ALA A 38 -16.38 -1.45 9.11
CA ALA A 38 -17.31 -2.42 9.69
C ALA A 38 -18.34 -1.72 10.59
N GLY A 39 -17.88 -0.86 11.51
CA GLY A 39 -18.74 -0.09 12.41
C GLY A 39 -19.69 0.84 11.66
N GLN A 40 -19.23 1.52 10.61
CA GLN A 40 -20.09 2.35 9.77
C GLN A 40 -21.16 1.52 9.06
N SER A 41 -20.79 0.37 8.50
CA SER A 41 -21.72 -0.53 7.81
C SER A 41 -22.77 -1.10 8.78
N LEU A 42 -22.37 -1.43 10.01
CA LEU A 42 -23.28 -1.85 11.07
C LEU A 42 -24.25 -0.73 11.46
N LEU A 43 -23.76 0.49 11.67
CA LEU A 43 -24.60 1.64 12.00
C LEU A 43 -25.66 1.90 10.92
N VAL A 44 -25.28 1.83 9.64
CA VAL A 44 -26.22 1.95 8.52
C VAL A 44 -27.27 0.84 8.55
N ALA A 45 -26.88 -0.41 8.83
CA ALA A 45 -27.81 -1.52 8.95
C ALA A 45 -28.79 -1.34 10.13
N LEU A 46 -28.30 -0.90 11.29
CA LEU A 46 -29.11 -0.69 12.49
C LEU A 46 -30.15 0.43 12.29
N VAL A 47 -29.73 1.55 11.71
CA VAL A 47 -30.62 2.68 11.44
C VAL A 47 -31.62 2.36 10.32
N GLY A 48 -31.15 1.79 9.21
CA GLY A 48 -31.98 1.56 8.02
C GLY A 48 -32.81 0.27 8.04
N GLY A 49 -32.31 -0.80 8.64
CA GLY A 49 -32.94 -2.13 8.63
C GLY A 49 -33.69 -2.48 9.92
N TYR A 50 -33.29 -1.91 11.06
CA TYR A 50 -33.87 -2.22 12.37
C TYR A 50 -34.56 -1.02 13.03
N ALA A 51 -34.75 0.08 12.30
CA ALA A 51 -35.45 1.29 12.74
C ALA A 51 -34.91 1.92 14.05
N LEU A 52 -33.61 1.76 14.34
CA LEU A 52 -32.96 2.38 15.49
C LEU A 52 -32.63 3.85 15.22
N GLU A 53 -33.65 4.70 15.20
CA GLU A 53 -33.53 6.12 14.83
C GLU A 53 -32.60 6.92 15.76
N GLY A 54 -32.45 6.50 17.02
CA GLY A 54 -31.55 7.15 17.99
C GLY A 54 -30.07 7.16 17.57
N LEU A 55 -29.66 6.26 16.67
CA LEU A 55 -28.28 6.19 16.14
C LEU A 55 -28.07 7.04 14.89
N ARG A 56 -29.14 7.56 14.27
CA ARG A 56 -29.07 8.37 13.04
C ARG A 56 -28.13 9.59 13.15
N PRO A 57 -28.04 10.30 14.28
CA PRO A 57 -27.08 11.40 14.45
C PRO A 57 -25.61 11.00 14.35
N ALA A 58 -25.27 9.73 14.63
CA ALA A 58 -23.90 9.25 14.60
C ALA A 58 -23.38 9.03 13.16
N LEU A 59 -24.27 8.71 12.20
CA LEU A 59 -23.93 8.30 10.84
C LEU A 59 -22.96 9.26 10.10
N PRO A 60 -23.14 10.59 10.13
CA PRO A 60 -22.24 11.51 9.41
C PRO A 60 -20.85 11.56 10.07
N VAL A 61 -20.82 11.57 11.40
CA VAL A 61 -19.57 11.67 12.16
C VAL A 61 -18.74 10.41 11.96
N SER A 62 -19.36 9.23 12.07
CA SER A 62 -18.69 7.95 11.84
C SER A 62 -18.27 7.75 10.38
N ALA A 63 -19.02 8.26 9.40
CA ALA A 63 -18.61 8.26 8.00
C ALA A 63 -17.30 9.02 7.80
N THR A 64 -17.17 10.22 8.39
CA THR A 64 -16.00 11.09 8.21
C THR A 64 -14.74 10.61 8.93
N LEU A 65 -14.80 9.53 9.73
CA LEU A 65 -13.61 8.85 10.23
C LEU A 65 -12.89 8.03 9.14
N ILE A 66 -13.62 7.55 8.13
CA ILE A 66 -13.09 6.63 7.12
C ILE A 66 -12.03 7.30 6.23
N PRO A 67 -12.25 8.49 5.63
CA PRO A 67 -11.25 9.09 4.73
C PRO A 67 -9.92 9.45 5.43
N PRO A 68 -9.91 10.05 6.65
CA PRO A 68 -8.71 10.21 7.47
C PRO A 68 -7.94 8.91 7.70
N LEU A 69 -8.63 7.84 8.12
CA LEU A 69 -8.00 6.54 8.38
C LEU A 69 -7.46 5.91 7.09
N ALA A 70 -8.18 6.04 5.97
CA ALA A 70 -7.74 5.60 4.66
C ALA A 70 -6.45 6.31 4.22
N TRP A 71 -6.33 7.60 4.48
CA TRP A 71 -5.12 8.36 4.19
C TRP A 71 -3.93 7.96 5.06
N ILE A 72 -4.13 7.79 6.37
CA ILE A 72 -3.05 7.43 7.28
C ILE A 72 -2.56 5.99 7.00
N THR A 73 -3.48 5.06 6.74
CA THR A 73 -3.14 3.70 6.32
C THR A 73 -2.42 3.66 4.98
N PHE A 74 -2.84 4.49 4.02
CA PHE A 74 -2.13 4.67 2.75
C PHE A 74 -0.69 5.15 2.98
N ARG A 75 -0.50 6.17 3.83
CA ARG A 75 0.84 6.69 4.15
C ARG A 75 1.71 5.64 4.83
N ASP A 76 1.18 4.92 5.81
CA ASP A 76 1.85 3.81 6.48
C ASP A 76 2.26 2.71 5.49
N ALA A 77 1.39 2.44 4.52
CA ALA A 77 1.60 1.37 3.56
C ALA A 77 2.60 1.68 2.44
N LEU A 78 2.62 2.92 1.93
CA LEU A 78 3.36 3.27 0.71
C LEU A 78 4.41 4.37 0.86
N VAL A 79 4.34 5.22 1.90
CA VAL A 79 5.19 6.42 1.98
C VAL A 79 6.17 6.31 3.14
N ARG A 80 5.66 6.15 4.35
CA ARG A 80 6.45 6.10 5.59
C ARG A 80 5.59 5.47 6.67
N ARG A 81 6.18 4.59 7.48
CA ARG A 81 5.51 4.07 8.70
C ARG A 81 4.91 5.22 9.49
N ALA A 82 3.58 5.25 9.55
CA ALA A 82 2.84 6.30 10.21
C ALA A 82 2.61 5.91 11.66
N THR A 83 2.70 6.89 12.55
CA THR A 83 2.42 6.70 13.97
C THR A 83 1.05 7.24 14.32
N LEU A 84 0.49 6.83 15.46
CA LEU A 84 -0.79 7.38 15.95
C LEU A 84 -0.73 8.90 16.16
N ARG A 85 0.46 9.48 16.36
CA ARG A 85 0.62 10.94 16.45
C ARG A 85 0.38 11.65 15.12
N ASP A 86 0.68 10.98 14.00
CA ASP A 86 0.39 11.51 12.66
C ASP A 86 -1.11 11.52 12.36
N ALA A 87 -1.93 10.80 13.15
CA ALA A 87 -3.39 10.75 13.03
C ALA A 87 -4.11 11.93 13.71
N LEU A 88 -3.49 12.54 14.74
CA LEU A 88 -4.07 13.63 15.52
C LEU A 88 -4.59 14.81 14.68
N PRO A 89 -3.84 15.38 13.71
CA PRO A 89 -4.36 16.50 12.91
C PRO A 89 -5.55 16.10 12.04
N HIS A 90 -5.69 14.82 11.71
CA HIS A 90 -6.78 14.32 10.87
C HIS A 90 -8.06 13.99 11.68
N ALA A 91 -8.00 13.99 13.01
CA ALA A 91 -9.18 13.96 13.88
C ALA A 91 -10.00 15.26 13.82
N ALA A 92 -9.43 16.34 13.24
CA ALA A 92 -10.14 17.59 13.01
C ALA A 92 -11.35 17.41 12.06
N ALA A 93 -11.27 16.51 11.08
CA ALA A 93 -12.38 16.26 10.15
C ALA A 93 -13.65 15.72 10.85
N PRO A 94 -13.62 14.60 11.60
CA PRO A 94 -14.79 14.12 12.33
C PRO A 94 -15.21 15.08 13.46
N ALA A 95 -14.27 15.77 14.10
CA ALA A 95 -14.61 16.80 15.09
C ALA A 95 -15.39 17.97 14.46
N PHE A 96 -14.97 18.43 13.29
CA PHE A 96 -15.67 19.47 12.54
C PHE A 96 -17.06 19.01 12.08
N THR A 97 -17.20 17.76 11.62
CA THR A 97 -18.51 17.18 11.30
C THR A 97 -19.42 17.13 12.51
N LEU A 98 -18.90 16.79 13.70
CA LEU A 98 -19.64 16.80 14.95
C LEU A 98 -20.11 18.22 15.32
N ILE A 99 -19.25 19.23 15.17
CA ILE A 99 -19.62 20.64 15.39
C ILE A 99 -20.72 21.07 14.41
N CYS A 100 -20.57 20.78 13.11
CA CYS A 100 -21.60 21.09 12.12
C CYS A 100 -22.92 20.39 12.46
N ARG A 101 -22.87 19.14 12.94
CA ARG A 101 -24.08 18.42 13.37
C ARG A 101 -24.80 19.10 14.55
N LEU A 102 -24.07 19.69 15.48
CA LEU A 102 -24.65 20.34 16.67
C LEU A 102 -25.18 21.73 16.37
N PHE A 103 -24.48 22.51 15.54
CA PHE A 103 -24.77 23.94 15.35
C PHE A 103 -25.36 24.30 13.97
N ALA A 104 -25.13 23.49 12.94
CA ALA A 104 -25.54 23.77 11.56
C ALA A 104 -25.83 22.48 10.76
N PRO A 105 -26.80 21.64 11.17
CA PRO A 105 -27.02 20.32 10.57
C PRO A 105 -27.29 20.36 9.05
N GLN A 106 -27.82 21.47 8.54
CA GLN A 106 -28.08 21.71 7.12
C GLN A 106 -26.81 21.74 6.25
N THR A 107 -25.62 21.88 6.82
CA THR A 107 -24.35 21.90 6.08
C THR A 107 -23.76 20.50 5.88
N LEU A 108 -24.28 19.48 6.57
CA LEU A 108 -23.72 18.12 6.54
C LEU A 108 -23.74 17.50 5.14
N ASP A 109 -24.75 17.81 4.34
CA ASP A 109 -24.87 17.38 2.93
C ASP A 109 -23.75 17.92 2.04
N LEU A 110 -23.03 18.95 2.49
CA LEU A 110 -21.85 19.51 1.81
C LEU A 110 -20.55 19.11 2.48
N VAL A 111 -20.51 19.12 3.82
CA VAL A 111 -19.30 18.85 4.60
C VAL A 111 -18.82 17.42 4.42
N VAL A 112 -19.73 16.42 4.52
CA VAL A 112 -19.34 15.01 4.42
C VAL A 112 -18.74 14.69 3.03
N PRO A 113 -19.37 15.06 1.90
CA PRO A 113 -18.77 14.83 0.58
C PRO A 113 -17.45 15.56 0.38
N LEU A 114 -17.31 16.79 0.89
CA LEU A 114 -16.08 17.57 0.79
C LEU A 114 -14.90 16.86 1.48
N VAL A 115 -15.13 16.26 2.64
CA VAL A 115 -14.11 15.47 3.35
C VAL A 115 -13.69 14.26 2.51
N PHE A 116 -14.65 13.51 1.96
CA PHE A 116 -14.35 12.35 1.09
C PHE A 116 -13.56 12.76 -0.15
N LEU A 117 -13.97 13.86 -0.80
CA LEU A 117 -13.28 14.41 -1.97
C LEU A 117 -11.85 14.83 -1.66
N ALA A 118 -11.65 15.59 -0.57
CA ALA A 118 -10.34 16.11 -0.18
C ALA A 118 -9.33 14.98 0.07
N TYR A 119 -9.74 13.95 0.81
CA TYR A 119 -8.87 12.80 1.10
C TYR A 119 -8.69 11.88 -0.11
N GLY A 120 -9.72 11.68 -0.94
CA GLY A 120 -9.60 10.93 -2.19
C GLY A 120 -8.60 11.57 -3.15
N VAL A 121 -8.69 12.89 -3.35
CA VAL A 121 -7.72 13.67 -4.15
C VAL A 121 -6.34 13.63 -3.53
N ALA A 122 -6.21 13.76 -2.20
CA ALA A 122 -4.91 13.67 -1.53
C ALA A 122 -4.21 12.32 -1.78
N ILE A 123 -4.94 11.20 -1.65
CA ILE A 123 -4.42 9.85 -1.94
C ILE A 123 -3.92 9.76 -3.38
N LEU A 124 -4.74 10.17 -4.36
CA LEU A 124 -4.37 10.10 -5.78
C LEU A 124 -3.20 11.03 -6.13
N TRP A 125 -3.16 12.24 -5.56
CA TRP A 125 -2.08 13.18 -5.78
C TRP A 125 -0.75 12.67 -5.23
N GLN A 126 -0.78 12.09 -4.02
CA GLN A 126 0.42 11.50 -3.44
C GLN A 126 0.85 10.24 -4.21
N LEU A 127 -0.10 9.42 -4.69
CA LEU A 127 0.19 8.28 -5.56
C LEU A 127 0.83 8.71 -6.87
N TYR A 128 0.37 9.80 -7.48
CA TYR A 128 0.98 10.37 -8.68
C TYR A 128 2.46 10.70 -8.41
N ARG A 129 2.76 11.41 -7.31
CA ARG A 129 4.13 11.75 -6.88
C ARG A 129 4.99 10.52 -6.58
N VAL A 130 4.42 9.50 -5.93
CA VAL A 130 5.14 8.24 -5.62
C VAL A 130 5.37 7.40 -6.87
N SER A 131 4.43 7.42 -7.84
CA SER A 131 4.54 6.66 -9.09
C SER A 131 5.59 7.23 -10.06
N GLU A 132 5.89 8.53 -9.96
CA GLU A 132 7.01 9.15 -10.65
C GLU A 132 8.37 8.78 -10.03
N ALA A 133 8.41 8.44 -8.72
CA ALA A 133 9.61 7.95 -8.06
C ALA A 133 9.94 6.53 -8.54
N PRO A 134 11.02 6.32 -9.32
CA PRO A 134 11.13 5.07 -10.05
C PRO A 134 11.44 3.85 -9.20
N LEU A 135 12.04 4.05 -8.02
CA LEU A 135 12.34 2.99 -7.06
C LEU A 135 11.08 2.43 -6.38
N ALA A 136 10.02 3.23 -6.22
CA ALA A 136 8.74 2.75 -5.71
C ALA A 136 8.09 1.72 -6.65
N ARG A 137 8.44 1.75 -7.95
CA ARG A 137 7.97 0.79 -8.96
C ARG A 137 8.67 -0.57 -8.91
N LEU A 138 9.77 -0.70 -8.16
CA LEU A 138 10.41 -1.99 -7.87
C LEU A 138 9.92 -2.57 -6.54
N GLU A 139 9.80 -1.74 -5.50
CA GLU A 139 9.37 -2.18 -4.16
C GLU A 139 7.87 -2.53 -4.09
N ALA A 140 7.02 -1.80 -4.82
CA ALA A 140 5.62 -2.13 -5.01
C ALA A 140 5.45 -2.84 -6.36
N GLY A 141 5.50 -4.17 -6.39
CA GLY A 141 4.86 -4.91 -7.49
C GLY A 141 3.45 -4.35 -7.66
N GLY A 142 2.96 -4.07 -8.87
CA GLY A 142 1.89 -3.08 -9.14
C GLY A 142 0.57 -3.12 -8.32
N MET A 143 0.34 -4.18 -7.54
CA MET A 143 -0.87 -4.45 -6.75
C MET A 143 -1.19 -3.40 -5.67
N PRO A 144 -0.27 -2.98 -4.77
CA PRO A 144 -0.63 -2.03 -3.72
C PRO A 144 -1.03 -0.68 -4.33
N VAL A 145 -0.34 -0.25 -5.39
CA VAL A 145 -0.64 1.03 -6.06
C VAL A 145 -2.03 1.00 -6.71
N LEU A 146 -2.41 -0.11 -7.35
CA LEU A 146 -3.74 -0.26 -7.95
C LEU A 146 -4.83 -0.19 -6.88
N ILE A 147 -4.67 -0.90 -5.76
CA ILE A 147 -5.63 -0.92 -4.65
C ILE A 147 -5.82 0.50 -4.07
N TRP A 148 -4.72 1.23 -3.84
CA TRP A 148 -4.81 2.59 -3.29
C TRP A 148 -5.34 3.60 -4.31
N LYS A 149 -5.03 3.45 -5.61
CA LYS A 149 -5.66 4.24 -6.69
C LYS A 149 -7.16 3.99 -6.72
N ALA A 150 -7.56 2.74 -6.59
CA ALA A 150 -8.95 2.37 -6.60
C ALA A 150 -9.68 2.96 -5.40
N LEU A 151 -9.12 2.84 -4.19
CA LEU A 151 -9.66 3.46 -2.99
C LEU A 151 -9.81 4.98 -3.12
N GLY A 152 -8.81 5.67 -3.69
CA GLY A 152 -8.87 7.10 -3.96
C GLY A 152 -10.01 7.49 -4.90
N TRP A 153 -10.18 6.76 -6.01
CA TRP A 153 -11.30 6.97 -6.93
C TRP A 153 -12.67 6.64 -6.30
N ALA A 154 -12.76 5.60 -5.48
CA ALA A 154 -13.99 5.24 -4.78
C ALA A 154 -14.44 6.35 -3.82
N LEU A 155 -13.51 6.99 -3.08
CA LEU A 155 -13.83 8.13 -2.21
C LEU A 155 -14.36 9.33 -3.02
N ILE A 156 -13.75 9.63 -4.17
CA ILE A 156 -14.19 10.72 -5.05
C ILE A 156 -15.58 10.40 -5.64
N ALA A 157 -15.80 9.18 -6.11
CA ALA A 157 -17.09 8.75 -6.65
C ALA A 157 -18.21 8.84 -5.59
N SER A 158 -17.92 8.44 -4.34
CA SER A 158 -18.83 8.60 -3.21
C SER A 158 -19.19 10.07 -2.98
N ALA A 159 -18.19 10.95 -2.93
CA ALA A 159 -18.41 12.39 -2.76
C ALA A 159 -19.28 13.01 -3.87
N ILE A 160 -19.04 12.61 -5.12
CA ILE A 160 -19.85 13.08 -6.27
C ILE A 160 -21.30 12.57 -6.13
N GLY A 161 -21.48 11.29 -5.78
CA GLY A 161 -22.80 10.70 -5.58
C GLY A 161 -23.60 11.42 -4.50
N ASP A 162 -23.01 11.62 -3.33
CA ASP A 162 -23.65 12.32 -2.21
C ASP A 162 -24.00 13.78 -2.57
N GLY A 163 -23.09 14.47 -3.28
CA GLY A 163 -23.34 15.84 -3.76
C GLY A 163 -24.48 15.93 -4.77
N LEU A 164 -24.58 14.98 -5.69
CA LEU A 164 -25.68 14.90 -6.66
C LEU A 164 -27.02 14.61 -5.98
N ILE A 165 -27.04 13.71 -4.99
CA ILE A 165 -28.25 13.43 -4.19
C ILE A 165 -28.70 14.68 -3.45
N ALA A 166 -27.77 15.39 -2.79
CA ALA A 166 -28.07 16.63 -2.08
C ALA A 166 -28.65 17.71 -3.02
N LEU A 167 -28.09 17.85 -4.23
CA LEU A 167 -28.59 18.79 -5.23
C LEU A 167 -29.99 18.41 -5.74
N ALA A 168 -30.22 17.13 -6.02
CA ALA A 168 -31.52 16.62 -6.50
C ALA A 168 -32.64 16.83 -5.46
N LEU A 169 -32.33 16.61 -4.17
CA LEU A 169 -33.26 16.86 -3.08
C LEU A 169 -33.58 18.36 -2.92
N ARG A 170 -32.58 19.25 -3.04
CA ARG A 170 -32.79 20.71 -2.99
C ARG A 170 -33.59 21.23 -4.18
N GLY A 171 -33.44 20.62 -5.35
CA GLY A 171 -34.24 20.94 -6.55
C GLY A 171 -35.66 20.40 -6.53
N GLY A 172 -36.08 19.70 -5.47
CA GLY A 172 -37.41 19.10 -5.35
C GLY A 172 -37.63 17.88 -6.25
N HIS A 173 -36.56 17.30 -6.82
CA HIS A 173 -36.63 16.17 -7.75
C HIS A 173 -36.42 14.85 -7.00
N ALA A 174 -37.30 14.55 -6.04
CA ALA A 174 -37.16 13.37 -5.17
C ALA A 174 -37.10 12.03 -5.94
N GLY A 175 -37.75 11.96 -7.10
CA GLY A 175 -37.66 10.79 -7.99
C GLY A 175 -36.25 10.54 -8.54
N TRP A 176 -35.46 11.59 -8.77
CA TRP A 176 -34.08 11.48 -9.27
C TRP A 176 -33.12 10.99 -8.19
N ALA A 177 -33.37 11.34 -6.92
CA ALA A 177 -32.55 10.88 -5.81
C ALA A 177 -32.56 9.34 -5.67
N GLY A 178 -33.72 8.70 -5.87
CA GLY A 178 -33.83 7.24 -5.88
C GLY A 178 -32.97 6.60 -6.99
N TRP A 179 -33.08 7.11 -8.21
CA TRP A 179 -32.26 6.66 -9.35
C TRP A 179 -30.75 6.88 -9.13
N LEU A 180 -30.37 8.01 -8.54
CA LEU A 180 -28.98 8.34 -8.21
C LEU A 180 -28.39 7.38 -7.17
N ILE A 181 -29.16 6.99 -6.16
CA ILE A 181 -28.75 6.01 -5.14
C ILE A 181 -28.53 4.63 -5.76
N THR A 182 -29.43 4.18 -6.64
CA THR A 182 -29.25 2.91 -7.35
C THR A 182 -28.02 2.95 -8.26
N LEU A 183 -27.87 4.04 -9.03
CA LEU A 183 -26.72 4.23 -9.91
C LEU A 183 -25.40 4.26 -9.15
N SER A 184 -25.32 4.97 -8.02
CA SER A 184 -24.11 5.04 -7.20
C SER A 184 -23.75 3.68 -6.59
N SER A 185 -24.75 2.95 -6.11
CA SER A 185 -24.57 1.60 -5.54
C SER A 185 -24.13 0.59 -6.59
N SER A 186 -24.71 0.65 -7.78
CA SER A 186 -24.30 -0.17 -8.93
C SER A 186 -22.89 0.17 -9.40
N LEU A 187 -22.51 1.45 -9.46
CA LEU A 187 -21.15 1.86 -9.80
C LEU A 187 -20.14 1.39 -8.76
N ALA A 188 -20.48 1.52 -7.46
CA ALA A 188 -19.64 1.05 -6.36
C ALA A 188 -19.45 -0.47 -6.39
N LEU A 189 -20.52 -1.23 -6.63
CA LEU A 189 -20.46 -2.70 -6.78
C LEU A 189 -19.69 -3.12 -8.04
N LEU A 190 -19.89 -2.43 -9.17
CA LEU A 190 -19.11 -2.67 -10.38
C LEU A 190 -17.63 -2.40 -10.13
N PHE A 191 -17.31 -1.35 -9.39
CA PHE A 191 -15.95 -0.98 -9.05
C PHE A 191 -15.30 -1.99 -8.10
N VAL A 192 -15.99 -2.40 -7.03
CA VAL A 192 -15.55 -3.47 -6.13
C VAL A 192 -15.42 -4.80 -6.90
N GLY A 193 -16.37 -5.13 -7.76
CA GLY A 193 -16.34 -6.32 -8.61
C GLY A 193 -15.17 -6.32 -9.59
N LEU A 194 -14.87 -5.19 -10.23
CA LEU A 194 -13.72 -5.04 -11.12
C LEU A 194 -12.40 -5.21 -10.37
N LEU A 195 -12.33 -4.73 -9.12
CA LEU A 195 -11.17 -4.96 -8.24
C LEU A 195 -11.08 -6.42 -7.79
N SER A 196 -12.20 -7.09 -7.51
CA SER A 196 -12.24 -8.51 -7.13
C SER A 196 -11.95 -9.46 -8.31
N VAL A 197 -12.31 -9.08 -9.54
CA VAL A 197 -12.04 -9.84 -10.77
C VAL A 197 -10.62 -9.61 -11.28
N SER A 198 -9.99 -8.49 -10.91
CA SER A 198 -8.55 -8.34 -11.10
C SER A 198 -7.86 -9.48 -10.33
N PRO A 199 -7.14 -10.41 -10.98
CA PRO A 199 -6.43 -11.54 -10.34
C PRO A 199 -5.25 -11.09 -9.45
N GLU A 200 -5.30 -9.82 -9.05
CA GLU A 200 -4.23 -8.97 -8.61
C GLU A 200 -4.59 -8.19 -7.32
N ALA A 201 -5.86 -8.19 -6.90
CA ALA A 201 -6.26 -7.65 -5.58
C ALA A 201 -6.26 -8.74 -4.48
N THR A 202 -6.39 -10.01 -4.87
CA THR A 202 -5.91 -11.13 -4.08
C THR A 202 -4.39 -11.18 -4.23
N GLY A 203 -3.68 -10.58 -3.26
CA GLY A 203 -2.31 -11.01 -3.00
C GLY A 203 -2.27 -12.55 -2.82
N PRO A 204 -1.08 -13.16 -2.76
CA PRO A 204 -0.95 -14.58 -2.48
C PRO A 204 -1.39 -14.87 -1.04
N ASP A 205 -2.71 -14.85 -0.80
CA ASP A 205 -3.38 -15.28 0.42
C ASP A 205 -3.84 -16.74 0.31
N ASP A 206 -3.31 -17.49 -0.66
CA ASP A 206 -3.67 -18.89 -0.86
C ASP A 206 -2.82 -19.89 -0.08
N GLU A 207 -1.79 -19.48 0.70
CA GLU A 207 -1.03 -20.43 1.54
C GLU A 207 -0.73 -19.91 2.95
N ALA A 208 -1.74 -19.33 3.60
CA ALA A 208 -1.85 -19.35 5.07
C ALA A 208 -2.95 -20.31 5.54
N ARG A 209 -3.20 -21.36 4.75
CA ARG A 209 -3.80 -22.61 5.21
C ARG A 209 -2.65 -23.57 5.46
N GLY A 210 -2.63 -24.19 6.64
CA GLY A 210 -1.69 -25.26 6.99
C GLY A 210 -1.94 -26.52 6.15
N THR A 211 -1.64 -26.43 4.87
CA THR A 211 -1.50 -27.54 3.94
C THR A 211 -0.05 -27.50 3.49
N ALA A 212 0.65 -28.61 3.64
CA ALA A 212 2.06 -28.79 3.31
C ALA A 212 2.44 -28.07 2.00
N GLU A 213 3.58 -27.38 1.99
CA GLU A 213 4.20 -26.83 0.78
C GLU A 213 4.09 -27.86 -0.34
N PRO A 214 3.48 -27.54 -1.50
CA PRO A 214 3.59 -28.44 -2.64
C PRO A 214 5.09 -28.55 -2.95
N GLU A 215 5.64 -29.77 -2.84
CA GLU A 215 7.03 -30.04 -3.25
C GLU A 215 7.19 -29.55 -4.70
N LEU A 216 7.89 -28.43 -4.86
CA LEU A 216 8.19 -27.88 -6.18
C LEU A 216 8.93 -28.96 -6.97
N SER A 217 8.47 -29.22 -8.19
CA SER A 217 9.17 -30.16 -9.05
C SER A 217 10.61 -29.68 -9.25
N ASN A 218 11.57 -30.60 -9.29
CA ASN A 218 12.97 -30.28 -9.60
C ASN A 218 13.12 -29.45 -10.89
N ALA A 219 12.19 -29.61 -11.85
CA ALA A 219 12.13 -28.83 -13.08
C ALA A 219 11.77 -27.35 -12.82
N GLU A 220 10.83 -27.07 -11.92
CA GLU A 220 10.42 -25.69 -11.57
C GLU A 220 11.49 -24.97 -10.76
N ILE A 221 12.20 -25.69 -9.87
CA ILE A 221 13.35 -25.15 -9.14
C ILE A 221 14.45 -24.75 -10.12
N ALA A 222 14.79 -25.64 -11.06
CA ALA A 222 15.79 -25.35 -12.09
C ALA A 222 15.38 -24.18 -12.99
N GLU A 223 14.10 -24.07 -13.34
CA GLU A 223 13.60 -22.94 -14.13
C GLU A 223 13.71 -21.61 -13.38
N ASN A 224 13.27 -21.56 -12.11
CA ASN A 224 13.35 -20.36 -11.29
C ASN A 224 14.80 -19.92 -11.07
N ALA A 225 15.70 -20.86 -10.82
CA ALA A 225 17.14 -20.61 -10.73
C ALA A 225 17.70 -20.06 -12.06
N GLY A 226 17.25 -20.60 -13.20
CA GLY A 226 17.62 -20.10 -14.52
C GLY A 226 17.16 -18.65 -14.77
N ILE A 227 15.95 -18.29 -14.34
CA ILE A 227 15.44 -16.91 -14.41
C ILE A 227 16.28 -15.98 -13.52
N LEU A 228 16.60 -16.40 -12.29
CA LEU A 228 17.44 -15.62 -11.38
C LEU A 228 18.84 -15.39 -11.96
N ALA A 229 19.47 -16.43 -12.53
CA ALA A 229 20.78 -16.32 -13.17
C ALA A 229 20.78 -15.34 -14.36
N ARG A 230 19.69 -15.31 -15.14
CA ARG A 230 19.52 -14.33 -16.22
C ARG A 230 19.36 -12.91 -15.68
N LEU A 231 18.62 -12.73 -14.59
CA LEU A 231 18.51 -11.44 -13.91
C LEU A 231 19.88 -10.97 -13.38
N ASP A 232 20.63 -11.83 -12.69
CA ASP A 232 21.96 -11.50 -12.19
C ASP A 232 22.95 -11.19 -13.30
N GLY A 233 22.88 -11.94 -14.41
CA GLY A 233 23.64 -11.65 -15.62
C GLY A 233 23.35 -10.27 -16.19
N LEU A 234 22.07 -9.88 -16.24
CA LEU A 234 21.64 -8.55 -16.68
C LEU A 234 22.14 -7.46 -15.73
N LEU A 235 21.96 -7.63 -14.42
CA LEU A 235 22.37 -6.65 -13.41
C LEU A 235 23.89 -6.47 -13.35
N ARG A 236 24.66 -7.52 -13.62
CA ARG A 236 26.12 -7.49 -13.65
C ARG A 236 26.68 -6.90 -14.95
N ARG A 237 26.15 -7.29 -16.12
CA ARG A 237 26.72 -6.88 -17.42
C ARG A 237 26.33 -5.49 -17.86
N GLU A 238 25.07 -5.12 -17.65
CA GLU A 238 24.53 -3.84 -18.11
C GLU A 238 24.52 -2.78 -17.00
N GLU A 239 25.00 -3.15 -15.80
CA GLU A 239 24.92 -2.33 -14.59
C GLU A 239 23.51 -1.75 -14.39
N ALA A 240 22.47 -2.49 -14.82
CA ALA A 240 21.10 -1.99 -14.86
C ALA A 240 20.59 -1.58 -13.47
N HIS A 241 21.20 -2.11 -12.40
CA HIS A 241 20.96 -1.72 -11.03
C HIS A 241 21.27 -0.24 -10.74
N LEU A 242 22.20 0.38 -11.48
CA LEU A 242 22.58 1.79 -11.32
C LEU A 242 21.54 2.77 -11.87
N ASP A 243 20.67 2.33 -12.79
CA ASP A 243 19.60 3.18 -13.31
C ASP A 243 18.62 3.53 -12.17
N PRO A 244 18.56 4.81 -11.72
CA PRO A 244 17.60 5.21 -10.71
C PRO A 244 16.16 5.08 -11.21
N ASN A 245 15.96 4.95 -12.53
CA ASN A 245 14.68 4.77 -13.22
C ASN A 245 14.25 3.31 -13.45
N LEU A 246 15.00 2.33 -12.92
CA LEU A 246 14.72 0.92 -13.11
C LEU A 246 13.35 0.53 -12.51
N THR A 247 12.57 -0.26 -13.25
CA THR A 247 11.25 -0.77 -12.81
C THR A 247 11.13 -2.26 -13.07
N LEU A 248 10.22 -2.95 -12.38
CA LEU A 248 9.96 -4.38 -12.63
C LEU A 248 9.58 -4.63 -14.10
N ALA A 249 8.69 -3.79 -14.64
CA ALA A 249 8.29 -3.80 -16.05
C ALA A 249 9.48 -3.64 -17.03
N ARG A 250 10.50 -2.85 -16.68
CA ARG A 250 11.71 -2.70 -17.51
C ARG A 250 12.58 -3.95 -17.44
N LEU A 251 12.78 -4.51 -16.25
CA LEU A 251 13.53 -5.77 -16.08
C LEU A 251 12.86 -6.93 -16.79
N ALA A 252 11.55 -7.09 -16.61
CA ALA A 252 10.74 -8.11 -17.23
C ALA A 252 10.80 -8.03 -18.77
N ARG A 253 10.67 -6.82 -19.33
CA ARG A 253 10.83 -6.59 -20.78
C ARG A 253 12.23 -6.95 -21.29
N ARG A 254 13.29 -6.55 -20.58
CA ARG A 254 14.68 -6.90 -20.96
C ARG A 254 14.95 -8.40 -20.90
N LEU A 255 14.30 -9.10 -19.98
CA LEU A 255 14.41 -10.56 -19.84
C LEU A 255 13.41 -11.32 -20.73
N HIS A 256 12.56 -10.63 -21.50
CA HIS A 256 11.48 -11.23 -22.27
C HIS A 256 10.58 -12.15 -21.43
N LEU A 257 10.23 -11.72 -20.21
CA LEU A 257 9.39 -12.47 -19.26
C LEU A 257 8.20 -11.62 -18.80
N PRO A 258 7.06 -12.24 -18.47
CA PRO A 258 6.00 -11.55 -17.73
C PRO A 258 6.48 -11.10 -16.34
N GLU A 259 6.07 -9.91 -15.89
CA GLU A 259 6.45 -9.36 -14.57
C GLU A 259 6.14 -10.32 -13.42
N LYS A 260 4.96 -10.95 -13.46
CA LYS A 260 4.52 -11.93 -12.45
C LYS A 260 5.44 -13.15 -12.39
N ARG A 261 5.91 -13.65 -13.55
CA ARG A 261 6.83 -14.80 -13.63
C ARG A 261 8.21 -14.44 -13.09
N LEU A 262 8.71 -13.25 -13.42
CA LEU A 262 9.98 -12.74 -12.86
C LEU A 262 9.89 -12.58 -11.34
N SER A 263 8.81 -11.97 -10.83
CA SER A 263 8.61 -11.78 -9.40
C SER A 263 8.50 -13.10 -8.64
N ALA A 264 7.74 -14.06 -9.18
CA ALA A 264 7.58 -15.38 -8.57
C ALA A 264 8.89 -16.16 -8.55
N ALA A 265 9.64 -16.16 -9.66
CA ALA A 265 10.91 -16.86 -9.77
C ALA A 265 11.95 -16.33 -8.78
N VAL A 266 12.10 -15.00 -8.67
CA VAL A 266 13.03 -14.39 -7.71
C VAL A 266 12.61 -14.69 -6.27
N ASN A 267 11.31 -14.59 -5.95
CA ASN A 267 10.81 -14.88 -4.61
C ASN A 267 11.03 -16.33 -4.20
N ARG A 268 10.74 -17.29 -5.10
CA ARG A 268 10.96 -18.72 -4.86
C ARG A 268 12.45 -19.07 -4.75
N ALA A 269 13.31 -18.43 -5.55
CA ALA A 269 14.75 -18.74 -5.56
C ALA A 269 15.53 -18.07 -4.42
N THR A 270 15.11 -16.89 -3.94
CA THR A 270 15.88 -16.09 -2.97
C THR A 270 15.19 -15.90 -1.62
N GLY A 271 13.89 -16.14 -1.55
CA GLY A 271 13.05 -15.75 -0.40
C GLY A 271 12.80 -14.24 -0.30
N GLU A 272 13.30 -13.43 -1.24
CA GLU A 272 13.17 -11.97 -1.24
C GLU A 272 12.43 -11.47 -2.50
N ASN A 273 11.98 -10.21 -2.49
CA ASN A 273 11.37 -9.60 -3.67
C ASN A 273 12.43 -9.05 -4.64
N VAL A 274 12.03 -8.81 -5.89
CA VAL A 274 12.93 -8.32 -6.96
C VAL A 274 13.64 -7.02 -6.56
N SER A 275 12.97 -6.11 -5.85
CA SER A 275 13.59 -4.86 -5.41
C SER A 275 14.72 -5.08 -4.41
N ARG A 276 14.53 -5.97 -3.43
CA ARG A 276 15.56 -6.30 -2.45
C ARG A 276 16.75 -6.96 -3.12
N HIS A 277 16.49 -7.82 -4.11
CA HIS A 277 17.53 -8.43 -4.92
C HIS A 277 18.33 -7.38 -5.71
N VAL A 278 17.66 -6.44 -6.38
CA VAL A 278 18.33 -5.32 -7.06
C VAL A 278 19.09 -4.43 -6.07
N ASN A 279 18.50 -4.13 -4.91
CA ASN A 279 19.13 -3.30 -3.89
C ASN A 279 20.39 -3.94 -3.32
N LEU A 280 20.47 -5.28 -3.26
CA LEU A 280 21.71 -5.99 -2.91
C LEU A 280 22.86 -5.60 -3.87
N TRP A 281 22.59 -5.58 -5.18
CA TRP A 281 23.58 -5.13 -6.18
C TRP A 281 23.95 -3.66 -6.00
N ARG A 282 22.97 -2.79 -5.74
CA ARG A 282 23.21 -1.36 -5.48
C ARG A 282 24.06 -1.11 -4.24
N ILE A 283 23.81 -1.83 -3.14
CA ILE A 283 24.59 -1.68 -1.91
C ILE A 283 26.02 -2.20 -2.12
N ARG A 284 26.21 -3.31 -2.84
CA ARG A 284 27.55 -3.79 -3.22
C ARG A 284 28.34 -2.74 -3.99
N HIS A 285 27.71 -2.08 -4.95
CA HIS A 285 28.33 -0.98 -5.67
C HIS A 285 28.66 0.20 -4.75
N ALA A 286 27.74 0.59 -3.86
CA ALA A 286 27.97 1.65 -2.89
C ALA A 286 29.13 1.35 -1.92
N CYS A 287 29.24 0.12 -1.42
CA CYS A 287 30.35 -0.31 -0.56
C CYS A 287 31.69 -0.12 -1.28
N LYS A 288 31.81 -0.58 -2.54
CA LYS A 288 33.02 -0.42 -3.34
C LYS A 288 33.40 1.05 -3.56
N LEU A 289 32.41 1.91 -3.80
CA LEU A 289 32.66 3.35 -3.95
C LEU A 289 33.16 3.98 -2.65
N ILE A 290 32.56 3.63 -1.51
CA ILE A 290 32.99 4.12 -0.20
C ILE A 290 34.41 3.63 0.11
N GLU A 291 34.71 2.36 -0.15
CA GLU A 291 36.07 1.82 -0.01
C GLU A 291 37.08 2.51 -0.94
N GLY A 292 36.62 2.95 -2.12
CA GLY A 292 37.39 3.77 -3.06
C GLY A 292 37.54 5.25 -2.66
N GLY A 293 37.06 5.67 -1.49
CA GLY A 293 37.21 7.04 -0.98
C GLY A 293 36.04 7.97 -1.30
N ALA A 294 34.96 7.49 -1.94
CA ALA A 294 33.79 8.32 -2.21
C ALA A 294 33.04 8.66 -0.92
N SER A 295 32.43 9.85 -0.88
CA SER A 295 31.54 10.19 0.24
C SER A 295 30.30 9.29 0.23
N VAL A 296 29.69 9.09 1.39
CA VAL A 296 28.44 8.32 1.55
C VAL A 296 27.33 8.85 0.62
N THR A 297 27.26 10.16 0.42
CA THR A 297 26.26 10.80 -0.45
C THR A 297 26.53 10.51 -1.93
N GLU A 298 27.79 10.60 -2.37
CA GLU A 298 28.17 10.26 -3.75
C GLU A 298 27.91 8.78 -4.04
N ALA A 299 28.35 7.89 -3.14
CA ALA A 299 28.13 6.46 -3.28
C ALA A 299 26.64 6.10 -3.35
N MET A 300 25.79 6.78 -2.56
CA MET A 300 24.33 6.61 -2.62
C MET A 300 23.77 6.96 -4.01
N LEU A 301 24.10 8.16 -4.52
CA LEU A 301 23.57 8.67 -5.78
C LEU A 301 24.09 7.86 -6.97
N ALA A 302 25.39 7.55 -6.98
CA ALA A 302 26.03 6.76 -8.03
C ALA A 302 25.54 5.30 -8.07
N SER A 303 25.00 4.78 -6.96
CA SER A 303 24.42 3.43 -6.89
C SER A 303 22.91 3.37 -7.19
N GLY A 304 22.34 4.44 -7.75
CA GLY A 304 20.94 4.47 -8.20
C GLY A 304 19.91 4.69 -7.09
N PHE A 305 20.31 5.13 -5.89
CA PHE A 305 19.37 5.51 -4.82
C PHE A 305 18.98 6.99 -4.91
N ASN A 306 17.67 7.26 -4.90
CA ASN A 306 17.14 8.63 -4.92
C ASN A 306 16.89 9.23 -3.53
N THR A 307 16.89 8.40 -2.46
CA THR A 307 16.59 8.88 -1.10
C THR A 307 17.52 8.27 -0.06
N LYS A 308 18.00 9.13 0.85
CA LYS A 308 18.90 8.76 1.96
C LYS A 308 18.27 7.77 2.93
N SER A 309 16.97 7.88 3.19
CA SER A 309 16.27 6.97 4.10
C SER A 309 16.22 5.54 3.57
N ASN A 310 16.01 5.34 2.27
CA ASN A 310 16.03 4.00 1.68
C ASN A 310 17.45 3.43 1.68
N PHE A 311 18.41 4.21 1.19
CA PHE A 311 19.82 3.81 1.18
C PHE A 311 20.30 3.36 2.57
N ASN A 312 20.09 4.16 3.62
CA ASN A 312 20.52 3.81 4.97
C ASN A 312 19.88 2.51 5.49
N ARG A 313 18.60 2.28 5.15
CA ARG A 313 17.86 1.08 5.57
C ARG A 313 18.42 -0.16 4.89
N GLU A 314 18.55 -0.14 3.56
CA GLU A 314 19.04 -1.29 2.79
C GLU A 314 20.52 -1.53 3.03
N PHE A 315 21.32 -0.48 3.19
CA PHE A 315 22.73 -0.60 3.54
C PHE A 315 22.90 -1.35 4.87
N ARG A 316 22.15 -0.97 5.90
CA ARG A 316 22.20 -1.69 7.19
C ARG A 316 21.65 -3.10 7.10
N ARG A 317 20.61 -3.34 6.30
CA ARG A 317 20.06 -4.69 6.08
C ARG A 317 21.10 -5.62 5.48
N VAL A 318 21.83 -5.15 4.47
CA VAL A 318 22.80 -5.95 3.71
C VAL A 318 24.13 -6.07 4.45
N THR A 319 24.64 -5.00 5.04
CA THR A 319 25.99 -4.94 5.63
C THR A 319 26.01 -5.09 7.16
N GLY A 320 24.86 -4.95 7.82
CA GLY A 320 24.76 -4.90 9.28
C GLY A 320 25.13 -3.54 9.91
N ALA A 321 25.74 -2.62 9.15
CA ALA A 321 26.25 -1.35 9.67
C ALA A 321 25.57 -0.12 9.03
N ALA A 322 25.69 1.05 9.67
CA ALA A 322 25.28 2.30 9.03
C ALA A 322 26.32 2.72 7.96
N PRO A 323 25.91 3.37 6.85
CA PRO A 323 26.86 3.82 5.82
C PRO A 323 27.97 4.73 6.35
N SER A 324 27.65 5.59 7.32
CA SER A 324 28.64 6.47 7.96
C SER A 324 29.68 5.68 8.76
N GLN A 325 29.26 4.61 9.45
CA GLN A 325 30.17 3.73 10.18
C GLN A 325 31.06 2.97 9.19
N TRP A 326 30.48 2.48 8.10
CA TRP A 326 31.22 1.83 7.02
C TRP A 326 32.29 2.76 6.42
N ALA A 327 31.92 4.01 6.11
CA ALA A 327 32.86 5.00 5.59
C ALA A 327 33.96 5.36 6.60
N THR A 328 33.64 5.47 7.89
CA THR A 328 34.66 5.71 8.92
C THR A 328 35.65 4.56 9.03
N VAL A 329 35.18 3.30 8.94
CA VAL A 329 36.07 2.14 8.93
C VAL A 329 36.89 2.12 7.63
N ALA A 330 36.23 2.21 6.48
CA ALA A 330 36.89 2.16 5.17
C ALA A 330 37.94 3.27 4.98
N HIS A 331 37.67 4.49 5.47
CA HIS A 331 38.61 5.62 5.39
C HIS A 331 39.59 5.69 6.58
N GLY A 332 39.37 4.88 7.63
CA GLY A 332 40.06 5.00 8.92
C GLY A 332 40.96 3.82 9.31
N SER A 333 41.01 2.72 8.57
CA SER A 333 41.80 1.54 8.94
C SER A 333 43.06 1.33 8.10
N ALA A 334 44.18 1.85 8.64
CA ALA A 334 45.47 1.18 8.69
C ALA A 334 45.57 0.17 9.87
N THR A 335 44.43 -0.32 10.38
CA THR A 335 44.39 -1.38 11.39
C THR A 335 43.12 -2.18 11.20
N GLU A 336 43.31 -3.41 10.76
CA GLU A 336 42.32 -4.41 10.36
C GLU A 336 41.32 -4.74 11.48
N PRO A 337 40.01 -4.56 11.26
CA PRO A 337 38.99 -5.33 11.96
C PRO A 337 38.26 -6.24 10.97
N ALA A 338 37.81 -7.39 11.46
CA ALA A 338 37.06 -8.38 10.70
C ALA A 338 35.73 -7.82 10.17
N ILE A 339 35.78 -7.21 8.99
CA ILE A 339 34.58 -6.96 8.18
C ILE A 339 34.08 -8.33 7.74
N ALA A 340 32.83 -8.65 8.04
CA ALA A 340 32.18 -9.82 7.48
C ALA A 340 32.26 -9.71 5.96
N ASP A 341 33.10 -10.55 5.35
CA ASP A 341 33.29 -10.60 3.92
C ASP A 341 31.90 -10.66 3.24
N PRO A 342 31.55 -9.66 2.41
CA PRO A 342 30.25 -9.62 1.74
C PRO A 342 30.04 -10.82 0.80
N ASP A 343 31.11 -11.56 0.45
CA ASP A 343 31.05 -12.82 -0.28
C ASP A 343 30.82 -14.05 0.64
N ARG A 344 31.10 -13.97 1.95
CA ARG A 344 30.97 -15.12 2.87
C ARG A 344 29.53 -15.43 3.25
N SER A 345 28.69 -14.40 3.44
CA SER A 345 27.23 -14.56 3.51
C SER A 345 26.59 -14.94 2.17
N PHE A 346 27.35 -14.84 1.08
CA PHE A 346 26.88 -15.07 -0.29
C PHE A 346 27.20 -16.47 -0.83
N ARG A 347 28.26 -17.12 -0.33
CA ARG A 347 28.59 -18.53 -0.66
C ARG A 347 27.85 -19.57 0.19
N ALA A 348 27.11 -19.14 1.21
CA ALA A 348 26.44 -20.02 2.16
C ALA A 348 24.95 -20.29 1.83
N ARG A 349 24.49 -20.02 0.61
CA ARG A 349 23.12 -20.32 0.16
C ARG A 349 23.10 -20.96 -1.22
#